data_AF-A0A442EM70-F1
#
_entry.id   AF-A0A442EM70-F1
#
_cell.length_a   1.000
_cell.length_b   1.000
_cell.length_c   1.000
_cell.angle_alpha   90.00
_cell.angle_beta   90.00
_cell.angle_gamma   90.00
#
_symmetry.space_group_name_H-M   'P 1'
#
loop_
_entity.id
_entity.type
_entity.pdbx_description
1 polymer ?
#
loop_
_entity_poly.entity_id
_entity_poly.type
_entity_poly.pdbx_seq_one_letter_code
_entity_poly.pdbx_strand_id
1 'polypeptide(L)' 'FAGPFLDADGKPDGSLVMIEAPDMAGAQALAAADPYAKAGLFESVQIRPWNWVFQKPAGA' A
#
# COMPACT_ATOMS: atom_id res chain seq x y z
N PHE A 1 4.43 6.52 -2.48
CA PHE A 1 4.64 5.84 -3.78
C PHE A 1 3.79 4.59 -3.82
N ALA A 2 3.42 4.12 -5.01
CA ALA A 2 2.58 2.93 -5.17
C ALA A 2 2.93 2.18 -6.46
N GLY A 3 2.70 0.87 -6.48
CA GLY A 3 2.89 0.05 -7.67
C GLY A 3 2.38 -1.38 -7.48
N PRO A 4 2.09 -2.10 -8.56
CA PRO A 4 1.66 -3.48 -8.47
C PRO A 4 2.81 -4.39 -8.06
N PHE A 5 2.49 -5.44 -7.31
CA PHE A 5 3.32 -6.64 -7.34
C PHE A 5 3.07 -7.37 -8.66
N LEU A 6 4.08 -8.08 -9.15
CA LEU A 6 3.99 -8.83 -10.39
C LEU A 6 4.25 -10.31 -10.11
N ASP A 7 3.50 -11.16 -10.79
CA ASP A 7 3.72 -12.61 -10.81
C ASP A 7 4.93 -13.00 -11.67
N ALA A 8 5.17 -14.31 -11.81
CA ALA A 8 6.27 -14.85 -12.60
C ALA A 8 6.18 -14.53 -14.10
N ASP A 9 4.99 -14.23 -14.62
CA ASP A 9 4.75 -13.84 -16.01
C ASP A 9 4.78 -12.30 -16.19
N GLY A 10 5.03 -11.55 -15.12
CA GLY A 10 5.04 -10.09 -15.11
C GLY A 10 3.64 -9.46 -15.08
N LYS A 11 2.59 -10.21 -14.75
CA LYS A 11 1.23 -9.68 -14.62
C LYS A 11 0.97 -9.19 -13.20
N PRO A 12 0.17 -8.11 -13.02
CA PRO A 12 -0.17 -7.63 -11.69
C PRO A 12 -0.95 -8.66 -10.86
N ASP A 13 -0.46 -8.95 -9.65
CA ASP A 13 -1.09 -9.90 -8.70
C ASP A 13 -1.27 -9.31 -7.29
N GLY A 14 -0.96 -8.04 -7.09
CA GLY A 14 -1.13 -7.36 -5.82
C GLY A 14 -0.75 -5.89 -5.91
N SER A 15 -0.65 -5.21 -4.76
CA SER A 15 -0.28 -3.80 -4.71
C SER A 15 0.59 -3.49 -3.49
N LEU A 16 1.64 -2.71 -3.71
CA LEU A 16 2.40 -2.03 -2.67
C LEU A 16 2.02 -0.55 -2.69
N VAL A 17 1.56 -0.04 -1.56
CA VAL A 17 1.20 1.37 -1.40
C VAL A 17 1.85 1.91 -0.13
N MET A 18 2.65 2.97 -0.24
CA MET A 18 3.06 3.78 0.90
C MET A 18 2.16 5.00 1.00
N ILE A 19 1.48 5.10 2.14
CA ILE A 19 0.60 6.22 2.53
C ILE A 19 1.17 6.90 3.77
N GLU A 20 0.92 8.20 3.88
CA GLU A 20 1.07 8.93 5.14
C GLU A 20 -0.25 8.85 5.91
N ALA A 21 -0.18 8.48 7.17
CA ALA A 21 -1.34 8.38 8.06
C ALA A 21 -0.95 8.85 9.46
N PRO A 22 -1.87 9.47 10.22
CA PRO A 22 -1.58 9.96 11.56
C PRO A 22 -1.25 8.82 12.54
N ASP A 23 -1.85 7.65 12.33
CA ASP A 23 -1.65 6.44 13.13
C ASP A 23 -2.07 5.18 12.34
N MET A 24 -1.98 4.02 13.00
CA MET A 24 -2.35 2.73 12.43
C MET A 24 -3.84 2.64 12.07
N ALA A 25 -4.72 3.25 12.87
CA ALA A 25 -6.16 3.22 12.62
C ALA A 25 -6.52 4.04 11.38
N GLY A 26 -5.89 5.20 11.20
CA GLY A 26 -5.98 6.02 10.00
C GLY A 26 -5.48 5.28 8.77
N ALA A 27 -4.36 4.56 8.88
CA ALA A 27 -3.84 3.74 7.78
C ALA A 27 -4.82 2.62 7.39
N GLN A 28 -5.41 1.94 8.37
CA GLN A 28 -6.42 0.90 8.15
C GLN A 28 -7.69 1.47 7.50
N ALA A 29 -8.16 2.63 7.95
CA ALA A 29 -9.32 3.30 7.38
C ALA A 29 -9.08 3.72 5.91
N LEU A 30 -7.88 4.24 5.61
CA LEU A 30 -7.50 4.59 4.24
C LEU A 30 -7.45 3.35 3.34
N ALA A 31 -6.85 2.24 3.81
CA ALA A 31 -6.80 0.99 3.07
C ALA A 31 -8.21 0.39 2.81
N ALA A 32 -9.11 0.44 3.81
CA ALA A 32 -10.48 -0.02 3.66
C ALA A 32 -11.33 0.89 2.75
N ALA A 33 -10.94 2.17 2.60
CA ALA A 33 -11.61 3.11 1.73
C ALA A 33 -11.26 2.91 0.24
N ASP A 34 -10.21 2.15 -0.07
CA ASP A 34 -9.73 1.87 -1.42
C ASP A 34 -10.83 1.21 -2.29
N PRO A 35 -11.06 1.68 -3.54
CA PRO A 35 -12.05 1.08 -4.43
C PRO A 35 -11.87 -0.43 -4.65
N TYR A 36 -10.63 -0.92 -4.73
CA TYR A 36 -10.32 -2.34 -4.88
C TYR A 36 -10.63 -3.12 -3.61
N ALA A 37 -10.36 -2.55 -2.44
CA ALA A 37 -10.75 -3.16 -1.16
C ALA A 37 -12.28 -3.26 -1.06
N LYS A 38 -13.01 -2.20 -1.43
CA LYS A 38 -14.49 -2.19 -1.47
C LYS A 38 -15.07 -3.16 -2.50
N ALA A 39 -14.37 -3.37 -3.60
CA ALA A 39 -14.74 -4.34 -4.62
C ALA A 39 -14.37 -5.79 -4.24
N GLY A 40 -13.68 -6.00 -3.11
CA GLY A 40 -13.25 -7.33 -2.68
C GLY A 40 -12.14 -7.92 -3.55
N LEU A 41 -11.34 -7.08 -4.21
CA LEU A 41 -10.29 -7.53 -5.13
C LEU A 41 -9.14 -8.25 -4.41
N PHE A 42 -8.81 -7.82 -3.19
CA PHE A 42 -7.68 -8.34 -2.45
C PHE A 42 -8.07 -9.57 -1.63
N GLU A 43 -7.34 -10.67 -1.82
CA GLU A 43 -7.46 -11.85 -0.96
C GLU A 43 -7.00 -11.56 0.47
N SER A 44 -5.95 -10.74 0.63
CA SER A 44 -5.44 -10.33 1.94
C SER A 44 -4.83 -8.92 1.88
N VAL A 45 -4.85 -8.23 3.02
CA VAL A 45 -4.25 -6.90 3.19
C VAL A 45 -3.37 -6.90 4.44
N GLN A 46 -2.11 -6.51 4.30
CA GLN A 46 -1.19 -6.34 5.42
C GLN A 46 -0.71 -4.88 5.49
N ILE A 47 -0.85 -4.28 6.66
CA ILE A 47 -0.47 -2.88 6.91
C ILE A 47 0.59 -2.88 8.01
N ARG A 48 1.70 -2.17 7.79
CA ARG A 48 2.83 -2.08 8.72
C ARG A 48 3.42 -0.67 8.68
N PRO A 49 3.88 -0.12 9.83
CA PRO A 49 4.68 1.09 9.82
C PRO A 49 6.00 0.83 9.10
N TRP A 50 6.46 1.81 8.33
CA TRP A 50 7.71 1.75 7.58
C TRP A 50 8.47 3.06 7.73
N ASN A 51 9.81 2.98 7.82
CA ASN A 51 10.68 4.13 7.94
C ASN A 51 11.64 4.19 6.75
N TRP A 52 11.66 5.33 6.05
CA TRP A 52 12.56 5.55 4.92
C TRP A 52 13.95 5.94 5.42
N VAL A 53 14.91 5.01 5.31
CA VAL A 53 16.25 5.17 5.89
C VAL A 53 17.34 5.64 4.92
N PHE A 54 17.20 5.41 3.60
CA PHE A 54 18.25 5.75 2.61
C PHE A 54 17.71 6.55 1.43
N GLN A 55 18.38 7.65 1.06
CA GLN A 55 18.07 8.46 -0.12
C GLN A 55 16.59 8.93 -0.23
N LYS A 56 15.99 9.34 0.90
CA LYS A 56 14.65 9.94 0.87
C LYS A 56 14.69 11.24 0.02
N PRO A 57 13.83 11.38 -1.01
CA PRO A 57 13.76 12.60 -1.79
C PRO A 57 13.39 13.79 -0.91
N ALA A 58 13.97 14.97 -1.19
CA ALA A 58 13.56 16.20 -0.50
C ALA A 58 12.10 16.51 -0.84
N GLY A 59 11.24 16.65 0.19
CA GLY A 59 9.81 16.95 0.02
C GLY A 59 8.89 15.73 -0.07
N ALA A 60 9.39 14.52 0.20
CA ALA A 60 8.58 13.32 0.40
C ALA A 60 8.08 13.17 1.85
#